data_AF-A0AAV0T5C6-F1
#
_entry.id   AF-A0AAV0T5C6-F1
#
_cell.length_a   1.000
_cell.length_b   1.000
_cell.length_c   1.000
_cell.angle_alpha   90.00
_cell.angle_beta   90.00
_cell.angle_gamma   90.00
#
_symmetry.space_group_name_H-M   'P 1'
#
loop_
_entity.id
_entity.type
_entity.pdbx_description
1 polymer ?
#
loop_
_entity_poly.entity_id
_entity_poly.type
_entity_poly.pdbx_seq_one_letter_code
_entity_poly.pdbx_strand_id
1 'polypeptide(L)'
;MLVSSRRFLSSRRNFERFALLASALEAYYKQNDHFLVPSSFQVPHIESLNPSDLSWPEQTHGLNLGREIRHFVVISSIKNPSELQKIRDQLDAIGFPSIRDWKRFQWEQMSLAALIKYKEIEGDLLVPRKFVVPKEDEQWPRPTWGLKLGSHVNYIRQKRDRLIKYQIQNLDDIGFVWVVAHYNWDMVFMPALRRYREIYGHCDIPQNFVVSEDVKGGLEKWPKELRGYRLGATVNRIRAISAYAEYVERDKIELEELGFYLNSHDHKWTETILPALKTYHCLYGACNIDTLFSVPKEKPWPLSAWGLRLGFIAQNIRNRGDFFLQVAQDYDKLKEIGFVWNTAASKWETVVMPALKTYVLEYGNTRIPAHFVVPCKDPWPKESHGLKLGELATIAARQEQFTDFIAIDRMQLEALGFFWTPLGP
;
A
#
# COMPACT_ATOMS: atom_id res chain seq x y z
N MET A 1 10.35 -66.38 -30.32
CA MET A 1 10.61 -66.87 -28.94
C MET A 1 11.48 -65.94 -28.07
N LEU A 2 12.35 -65.08 -28.61
CA LEU A 2 13.27 -64.25 -27.81
C LEU A 2 12.63 -63.04 -27.06
N VAL A 3 11.49 -62.53 -27.53
CA VAL A 3 10.79 -61.38 -26.89
C VAL A 3 10.06 -61.79 -25.60
N SER A 4 9.51 -63.01 -25.54
CA SER A 4 8.85 -63.54 -24.34
C SER A 4 9.84 -63.77 -23.22
N SER A 5 10.99 -64.39 -23.49
CA SER A 5 12.02 -64.67 -22.47
C SER A 5 12.59 -63.39 -21.83
N ARG A 6 12.76 -62.30 -22.59
CA ARG A 6 13.16 -60.98 -22.05
C ARG A 6 12.11 -60.36 -21.13
N ARG A 7 10.81 -60.53 -21.44
CA ARG A 7 9.71 -60.06 -20.57
C ARG A 7 9.61 -60.87 -19.27
N PHE A 8 9.80 -62.19 -19.33
CA PHE A 8 9.82 -63.07 -18.16
C PHE A 8 11.00 -62.78 -17.21
N LEU A 9 12.22 -62.61 -17.75
CA LEU A 9 13.41 -62.27 -16.96
C LEU A 9 13.30 -60.89 -16.28
N SER A 10 12.70 -59.92 -16.97
CA SER A 10 12.42 -58.59 -16.41
C SER A 10 11.35 -58.63 -15.31
N SER A 11 10.32 -59.49 -15.43
CA SER A 11 9.27 -59.63 -14.41
C SER A 11 9.81 -60.23 -13.12
N ARG A 12 10.61 -61.30 -13.22
CA ARG A 12 11.20 -62.00 -12.07
C ARG A 12 12.17 -61.10 -11.28
N ARG A 13 13.00 -60.32 -11.99
CA ARG A 13 13.92 -59.34 -11.38
C ARG A 13 13.19 -58.19 -10.68
N ASN A 14 11.99 -57.81 -11.16
CA ASN A 14 11.16 -56.81 -10.50
C ASN A 14 10.47 -57.37 -9.24
N PHE A 15 10.01 -58.62 -9.28
CA PHE A 15 9.40 -59.29 -8.13
C PHE A 15 10.38 -59.42 -6.94
N GLU A 16 11.59 -59.91 -7.18
CA GLU A 16 12.64 -60.01 -6.14
C GLU A 16 12.96 -58.65 -5.52
N ARG A 17 12.90 -57.58 -6.32
CA ARG A 17 13.15 -56.21 -5.90
C ARG A 17 12.02 -55.62 -5.03
N PHE A 18 10.78 -56.02 -5.27
CA PHE A 18 9.60 -55.53 -4.54
C PHE A 18 9.18 -56.41 -3.37
N ALA A 19 9.73 -57.63 -3.25
CA ALA A 19 9.44 -58.55 -2.15
C ALA A 19 9.71 -57.95 -0.76
N LEU A 20 10.67 -57.02 -0.67
CA LEU A 20 11.06 -56.34 0.57
C LEU A 20 10.26 -55.05 0.83
N LEU A 21 9.41 -54.62 -0.11
CA LEU A 21 8.71 -53.33 -0.03
C LEU A 21 7.71 -53.29 1.13
N ALA A 22 6.96 -54.38 1.34
CA ALA A 22 5.95 -54.44 2.39
C ALA A 22 6.58 -54.35 3.79
N SER A 23 7.62 -55.13 4.07
CA SER A 23 8.30 -55.11 5.37
C SER A 23 9.00 -53.77 5.64
N ALA A 24 9.63 -53.18 4.62
CA ALA A 24 10.25 -51.86 4.74
C ALA A 24 9.20 -50.74 4.95
N LEU A 25 8.06 -50.79 4.27
CA LEU A 25 6.97 -49.83 4.45
C LEU A 25 6.29 -49.97 5.81
N GLU A 26 6.15 -51.18 6.33
CA GLU A 26 5.59 -51.43 7.66
C GLU A 26 6.49 -50.82 8.75
N ALA A 27 7.81 -51.04 8.66
CA ALA A 27 8.78 -50.41 9.57
C ALA A 27 8.74 -48.88 9.48
N TYR A 28 8.70 -48.34 8.25
CA TYR A 28 8.55 -46.90 8.03
C TYR A 28 7.27 -46.34 8.65
N TYR A 29 6.15 -47.04 8.46
CA TYR A 29 4.86 -46.63 8.97
C TYR A 29 4.82 -46.67 10.50
N LYS A 30 5.38 -47.69 11.15
CA LYS A 30 5.47 -47.75 12.61
C LYS A 30 6.28 -46.59 13.20
N GLN A 31 7.30 -46.11 12.49
CA GLN A 31 8.14 -45.01 12.96
C GLN A 31 7.56 -43.62 12.67
N ASN A 32 6.92 -43.44 11.50
CA ASN A 32 6.53 -42.11 11.00
C ASN A 32 5.00 -41.89 10.98
N ASP A 33 4.21 -42.94 11.13
CA ASP A 33 2.74 -42.96 11.07
C ASP A 33 2.17 -42.41 9.75
N HIS A 34 2.91 -42.59 8.65
CA HIS A 34 2.45 -42.27 7.30
C HIS A 34 3.24 -43.03 6.23
N PHE A 35 2.71 -43.10 5.00
CA PHE A 35 3.35 -43.81 3.88
C PHE A 35 4.13 -42.90 2.91
N LEU A 36 4.25 -41.61 3.18
CA LEU A 36 5.03 -40.69 2.34
C LEU A 36 6.53 -40.81 2.59
N VAL A 37 7.17 -41.64 1.76
CA VAL A 37 8.62 -41.84 1.81
C VAL A 37 9.32 -40.88 0.85
N PRO A 38 10.31 -40.08 1.34
CA PRO A 38 11.10 -39.23 0.48
C PRO A 38 11.82 -39.99 -0.62
N SER A 39 11.93 -39.34 -1.77
CA SER A 39 12.54 -39.88 -2.99
C SER A 39 13.96 -40.44 -2.82
N SER A 40 14.73 -39.84 -1.91
CA SER A 40 16.13 -40.18 -1.62
C SER A 40 16.28 -41.03 -0.36
N PHE A 41 15.18 -41.39 0.31
CA PHE A 41 15.25 -42.13 1.57
C PHE A 41 15.85 -43.51 1.34
N GLN A 42 16.96 -43.77 2.02
CA GLN A 42 17.60 -45.06 2.11
C GLN A 42 17.36 -45.61 3.51
N VAL A 43 17.00 -46.89 3.58
CA VAL A 43 16.91 -47.59 4.87
C VAL A 43 18.30 -47.56 5.52
N PRO A 44 18.42 -47.11 6.78
CA PRO A 44 19.70 -46.99 7.49
C PRO A 44 20.52 -48.28 7.41
N HIS A 45 21.84 -48.20 7.38
CA HIS A 45 22.71 -49.38 7.43
C HIS A 45 23.00 -49.77 8.89
N ILE A 46 23.19 -51.07 9.15
CA ILE A 46 23.47 -51.65 10.48
C ILE A 46 24.64 -50.96 11.20
N GLU A 47 25.57 -50.33 10.47
CA GLU A 47 26.78 -49.70 11.02
C GLU A 47 26.59 -48.25 11.51
N SER A 48 25.42 -47.63 11.31
CA SER A 48 25.11 -46.26 11.77
C SER A 48 24.08 -46.27 12.92
N LEU A 49 24.43 -46.92 14.04
CA LEU A 49 23.50 -47.22 15.14
C LEU A 49 23.05 -45.99 15.94
N ASN A 50 21.75 -45.67 15.87
CA ASN A 50 20.97 -45.25 17.04
C ASN A 50 20.06 -46.41 17.50
N PRO A 51 19.68 -46.48 18.80
CA PRO A 51 18.83 -47.57 19.33
C PRO A 51 17.45 -47.69 18.66
N SER A 52 16.98 -46.64 17.98
CA SER A 52 15.74 -46.58 17.20
C SER A 52 15.82 -47.32 15.84
N ASP A 53 17.03 -47.66 15.37
CA ASP A 53 17.28 -48.29 14.07
C ASP A 53 17.15 -49.83 14.09
N LEU A 54 16.94 -50.44 15.26
CA LEU A 54 16.63 -51.88 15.43
C LEU A 54 15.23 -52.28 14.93
N SER A 55 14.44 -51.32 14.43
CA SER A 55 13.08 -51.53 13.95
C SER A 55 12.98 -51.95 12.48
N TRP A 56 14.09 -51.94 11.74
CA TRP A 56 14.14 -52.29 10.31
C TRP A 56 14.59 -53.74 10.09
N PRO A 57 13.90 -54.52 9.23
CA PRO A 57 14.34 -55.88 8.91
C PRO A 57 15.72 -55.90 8.23
N GLU A 58 16.58 -56.86 8.60
CA GLU A 58 17.96 -56.94 8.11
C GLU A 58 18.08 -56.91 6.58
N GLN A 59 17.12 -57.55 5.90
CA GLN A 59 17.11 -57.65 4.43
C GLN A 59 16.79 -56.32 3.74
N THR A 60 16.26 -55.33 4.49
CA THR A 60 15.82 -54.04 3.94
C THR A 60 16.90 -52.96 4.01
N HIS A 61 18.01 -53.18 4.72
CA HIS A 61 19.08 -52.19 4.88
C HIS A 61 19.72 -51.80 3.54
N GLY A 62 19.97 -50.50 3.34
CA GLY A 62 20.50 -49.95 2.09
C GLY A 62 19.49 -49.87 0.93
N LEU A 63 18.25 -50.36 1.12
CA LEU A 63 17.19 -50.23 0.13
C LEU A 63 16.79 -48.75 -0.01
N ASN A 64 16.75 -48.24 -1.25
CA ASN A 64 16.16 -46.93 -1.52
C ASN A 64 14.64 -47.06 -1.59
N LEU A 65 13.99 -47.10 -0.44
CA LEU A 65 12.56 -47.33 -0.30
C LEU A 65 11.73 -46.34 -1.14
N GLY A 66 12.10 -45.05 -1.14
CA GLY A 66 11.37 -44.02 -1.90
C GLY A 66 11.47 -44.18 -3.42
N ARG A 67 12.54 -44.76 -3.94
CA ARG A 67 12.67 -45.11 -5.36
C ARG A 67 11.89 -46.37 -5.69
N GLU A 68 11.95 -47.38 -4.83
CA GLU A 68 11.23 -48.64 -5.04
C GLU A 68 9.72 -48.48 -5.04
N ILE A 69 9.17 -47.68 -4.14
CA ILE A 69 7.72 -47.43 -4.11
C ILE A 69 7.25 -46.76 -5.41
N ARG A 70 8.00 -45.77 -5.91
CA ARG A 70 7.68 -45.11 -7.17
C ARG A 70 7.75 -46.06 -8.36
N HIS A 71 8.78 -46.92 -8.40
CA HIS A 71 8.88 -47.94 -9.45
C HIS A 71 7.73 -48.95 -9.36
N PHE A 72 7.36 -49.38 -8.16
CA PHE A 72 6.24 -50.28 -7.92
C PHE A 72 4.93 -49.68 -8.43
N VAL A 73 4.59 -48.45 -8.02
CA VAL A 73 3.37 -47.73 -8.44
C VAL A 73 3.28 -47.58 -9.97
N VAL A 74 4.39 -47.26 -10.63
CA VAL A 74 4.43 -47.13 -12.09
C VAL A 74 4.26 -48.49 -12.77
N ILE A 75 4.88 -49.54 -12.25
CA ILE A 75 4.82 -50.87 -12.89
C ILE A 75 3.45 -51.52 -12.66
N SER A 76 2.89 -51.41 -11.45
CA SER A 76 1.58 -51.96 -11.09
C SER A 76 0.42 -51.27 -11.83
N SER A 77 0.59 -50.01 -12.23
CA SER A 77 -0.43 -49.31 -13.04
C SER A 77 -0.43 -49.73 -14.51
N ILE A 78 0.66 -50.31 -15.02
CA ILE A 78 0.84 -50.69 -16.43
C ILE A 78 0.67 -52.20 -16.63
N LYS A 79 1.04 -53.02 -15.65
CA LYS A 79 1.05 -54.49 -15.73
C LYS A 79 0.47 -55.10 -14.46
N ASN A 80 -0.45 -56.06 -14.62
CA ASN A 80 -1.01 -56.86 -13.53
C ASN A 80 -0.69 -58.37 -13.67
N PRO A 81 0.58 -58.80 -13.57
CA PRO A 81 0.92 -60.20 -13.39
C PRO A 81 0.51 -60.66 -11.97
N SER A 82 0.14 -61.93 -11.83
CA SER A 82 -0.28 -62.55 -10.56
C SER A 82 0.74 -62.39 -9.41
N GLU A 83 2.02 -62.28 -9.74
CA GLU A 83 3.10 -62.05 -8.78
C GLU A 83 3.08 -60.64 -8.15
N LEU A 84 2.74 -59.60 -8.92
CA LEU A 84 2.60 -58.24 -8.39
C LEU A 84 1.31 -58.09 -7.59
N GLN A 85 0.27 -58.88 -7.90
CA GLN A 85 -0.94 -58.93 -7.10
C GLN A 85 -0.66 -59.46 -5.69
N LYS A 86 0.17 -60.50 -5.54
CA LYS A 86 0.57 -61.00 -4.21
C LYS A 86 1.27 -59.93 -3.37
N ILE A 87 2.16 -59.15 -3.98
CA ILE A 87 2.82 -58.02 -3.30
C ILE A 87 1.80 -56.94 -2.98
N ARG A 88 0.85 -56.67 -3.87
CA ARG A 88 -0.22 -55.72 -3.60
C ARG A 88 -1.08 -56.14 -2.41
N ASP A 89 -1.45 -57.42 -2.32
CA ASP A 89 -2.23 -57.96 -1.20
C ASP A 89 -1.46 -57.81 0.14
N GLN A 90 -0.13 -58.00 0.13
CA GLN A 90 0.73 -57.72 1.28
C GLN A 90 0.75 -56.23 1.66
N LEU A 91 0.75 -55.34 0.66
CA LEU A 91 0.69 -53.90 0.88
C LEU A 91 -0.69 -53.44 1.39
N ASP A 92 -1.76 -54.06 0.91
CA ASP A 92 -3.11 -53.83 1.40
C ASP A 92 -3.26 -54.27 2.87
N ALA A 93 -2.62 -55.39 3.25
CA ALA A 93 -2.61 -55.87 4.64
C ALA A 93 -1.97 -54.88 5.63
N ILE A 94 -0.98 -54.09 5.20
CA ILE A 94 -0.36 -53.04 6.02
C ILE A 94 -1.08 -51.69 5.89
N GLY A 95 -2.16 -51.59 5.11
CA GLY A 95 -2.93 -50.36 4.91
C GLY A 95 -2.33 -49.38 3.90
N PHE A 96 -1.41 -49.82 3.04
CA PHE A 96 -0.82 -48.95 2.03
C PHE A 96 -1.85 -48.56 0.94
N PRO A 97 -2.11 -47.26 0.71
CA PRO A 97 -3.20 -46.82 -0.16
C PRO A 97 -3.00 -47.25 -1.62
N SER A 98 -4.12 -47.35 -2.35
CA SER A 98 -4.10 -47.68 -3.79
C SER A 98 -3.72 -46.45 -4.60
N ILE A 99 -2.42 -46.23 -4.74
CA ILE A 99 -1.85 -45.07 -5.43
C ILE A 99 -1.65 -45.41 -6.91
N ARG A 100 -2.31 -44.64 -7.79
CA ARG A 100 -2.08 -44.71 -9.25
C ARG A 100 -1.01 -43.72 -9.72
N ASP A 101 -0.97 -42.54 -9.12
CA ASP A 101 0.01 -41.49 -9.40
C ASP A 101 0.64 -41.01 -8.10
N TRP A 102 1.92 -41.35 -7.91
CA TRP A 102 2.69 -40.95 -6.73
C TRP A 102 2.83 -39.43 -6.59
N LYS A 103 2.96 -38.70 -7.71
CA LYS A 103 3.10 -37.24 -7.66
C LYS A 103 1.82 -36.59 -7.16
N ARG A 104 0.67 -37.09 -7.62
CA ARG A 104 -0.64 -36.63 -7.16
C ARG A 104 -0.86 -36.93 -5.68
N PHE A 105 -0.57 -38.17 -5.25
CA PHE A 105 -0.66 -38.55 -3.85
C PHE A 105 0.22 -37.68 -2.95
N GLN A 106 1.48 -37.46 -3.35
CA GLN A 106 2.38 -36.59 -2.61
C GLN A 106 1.86 -35.14 -2.52
N TRP A 107 1.33 -34.60 -3.61
CA TRP A 107 0.73 -33.26 -3.64
C TRP A 107 -0.45 -33.14 -2.66
N GLU A 108 -1.36 -34.10 -2.70
CA GLU A 108 -2.56 -34.12 -1.85
C GLU A 108 -2.20 -34.21 -0.37
N GLN A 109 -1.26 -35.08 -0.03
CA GLN A 109 -0.91 -35.33 1.37
C GLN A 109 0.10 -34.34 1.96
N MET A 110 0.85 -33.62 1.13
CA MET A 110 1.79 -32.60 1.61
C MET A 110 1.24 -31.19 1.40
N SER A 111 1.19 -30.74 0.15
CA SER A 111 0.88 -29.36 -0.19
C SER A 111 -0.58 -29.02 0.13
N LEU A 112 -1.52 -29.86 -0.33
CA LEU A 112 -2.94 -29.61 -0.14
C LEU A 112 -3.34 -29.77 1.33
N ALA A 113 -2.94 -30.87 1.98
CA ALA A 113 -3.21 -31.09 3.39
C ALA A 113 -2.68 -29.97 4.29
N ALA A 114 -1.44 -29.48 4.04
CA ALA A 114 -0.89 -28.35 4.79
C ALA A 114 -1.68 -27.06 4.56
N LEU A 115 -2.12 -26.78 3.32
CA LEU A 115 -2.90 -25.59 3.01
C LEU A 115 -4.31 -25.61 3.61
N ILE A 116 -4.99 -26.77 3.56
CA ILE A 116 -6.29 -26.96 4.21
C ILE A 116 -6.15 -26.70 5.71
N LYS A 117 -5.14 -27.31 6.35
CA LYS A 117 -4.93 -27.14 7.78
C LYS A 117 -4.57 -25.70 8.16
N TYR A 118 -3.72 -25.05 7.36
CA TYR A 118 -3.41 -23.63 7.55
C TYR A 118 -4.68 -22.78 7.52
N LYS A 119 -5.56 -23.00 6.53
CA LYS A 119 -6.83 -22.28 6.39
C LYS A 119 -7.77 -22.52 7.57
N GLU A 120 -7.82 -23.74 8.11
CA GLU A 120 -8.62 -24.04 9.31
C GLU A 120 -8.14 -23.27 10.54
N ILE A 121 -6.83 -23.09 10.69
CA ILE A 121 -6.22 -22.42 11.85
C ILE A 121 -6.29 -20.90 11.72
N GLU A 122 -5.89 -20.37 10.57
CA GLU A 122 -5.71 -18.93 10.35
C GLU A 122 -6.94 -18.27 9.69
N GLY A 123 -7.83 -19.05 9.09
CA GLY A 123 -9.03 -18.57 8.38
C GLY A 123 -8.79 -18.13 6.93
N ASP A 124 -7.53 -17.89 6.54
CA ASP A 124 -7.15 -17.49 5.19
C ASP A 124 -6.00 -18.35 4.61
N LEU A 125 -5.63 -18.08 3.35
CA LEU A 125 -4.53 -18.75 2.64
C LEU A 125 -3.37 -17.78 2.32
N LEU A 126 -3.24 -16.70 3.09
CA LEU A 126 -2.19 -15.69 2.99
C LEU A 126 -0.94 -16.10 3.77
N VAL A 127 -0.45 -17.32 3.51
CA VAL A 127 0.70 -17.91 4.21
C VAL A 127 1.93 -16.98 4.16
N PRO A 128 2.47 -16.54 5.32
CA PRO A 128 3.68 -15.73 5.38
C PRO A 128 4.88 -16.43 4.74
N ARG A 129 5.70 -15.70 3.98
CA ARG A 129 6.83 -16.28 3.23
C ARG A 129 7.81 -17.11 4.08
N LYS A 130 7.99 -16.74 5.35
CA LYS A 130 8.88 -17.40 6.31
C LYS A 130 8.20 -18.52 7.11
N PHE A 131 6.90 -18.74 6.93
CA PHE A 131 6.17 -19.75 7.68
C PHE A 131 6.69 -21.16 7.37
N VAL A 132 6.94 -21.91 8.44
CA VAL A 132 7.35 -23.32 8.41
C VAL A 132 6.38 -24.06 9.31
N VAL A 133 5.85 -25.18 8.81
CA VAL A 133 4.96 -26.03 9.61
C VAL A 133 5.69 -26.49 10.87
N PRO A 134 5.15 -26.24 12.08
CA PRO A 134 5.75 -26.70 13.32
C PRO A 134 6.02 -28.21 13.31
N LYS A 135 7.10 -28.62 13.96
CA LYS A 135 7.34 -30.04 14.23
C LYS A 135 6.65 -30.39 15.55
N GLU A 136 6.20 -31.64 15.67
CA GLU A 136 5.61 -32.17 16.92
C GLU A 136 4.28 -31.51 17.32
N ASP A 137 3.66 -30.76 16.40
CA ASP A 137 2.32 -30.21 16.59
C ASP A 137 1.29 -31.14 15.94
N GLU A 138 0.51 -31.81 16.78
CA GLU A 138 -0.53 -32.77 16.38
C GLU A 138 -1.65 -32.14 15.57
N GLN A 139 -1.82 -30.81 15.61
CA GLN A 139 -2.78 -30.13 14.74
C GLN A 139 -2.40 -30.27 13.27
N TRP A 140 -1.11 -30.41 12.97
CA TRP A 140 -0.59 -30.53 11.62
C TRP A 140 -0.44 -31.99 11.21
N PRO A 141 -0.82 -32.36 9.97
CA PRO A 141 -0.54 -33.70 9.46
C PRO A 141 0.97 -33.97 9.52
N ARG A 142 1.38 -35.08 10.14
CA ARG A 142 2.79 -35.48 10.29
C ARG A 142 3.65 -35.35 9.03
N PRO A 143 3.16 -35.72 7.83
CA PRO A 143 3.95 -35.56 6.60
C PRO A 143 4.32 -34.12 6.25
N THR A 144 3.62 -33.15 6.84
CA THR A 144 3.80 -31.72 6.56
C THR A 144 4.78 -31.06 7.54
N TRP A 145 5.17 -31.72 8.62
CA TRP A 145 6.05 -31.17 9.64
C TRP A 145 7.39 -30.70 9.08
N GLY A 146 7.80 -29.47 9.41
CA GLY A 146 9.02 -28.86 8.89
C GLY A 146 8.94 -28.40 7.42
N LEU A 147 7.79 -28.54 6.75
CA LEU A 147 7.59 -27.99 5.41
C LEU A 147 7.69 -26.47 5.46
N LYS A 148 8.56 -25.88 4.63
CA LYS A 148 8.64 -24.43 4.42
C LYS A 148 7.45 -23.94 3.58
N LEU A 149 6.25 -24.08 4.13
CA LEU A 149 4.98 -23.86 3.43
C LEU A 149 4.90 -22.45 2.85
N GLY A 150 5.37 -21.43 3.56
CA GLY A 150 5.41 -20.06 3.04
C GLY A 150 6.24 -19.89 1.77
N SER A 151 7.42 -20.53 1.72
CA SER A 151 8.27 -20.52 0.53
C SER A 151 7.67 -21.35 -0.60
N HIS A 152 7.02 -22.47 -0.25
CA HIS A 152 6.32 -23.32 -1.21
C HIS A 152 5.12 -22.63 -1.85
N VAL A 153 4.29 -21.94 -1.06
CA VAL A 153 3.16 -21.13 -1.52
C VAL A 153 3.61 -19.99 -2.43
N ASN A 154 4.71 -19.31 -2.08
CA ASN A 154 5.30 -18.31 -2.96
C ASN A 154 5.74 -18.92 -4.31
N TYR A 155 6.33 -20.12 -4.29
CA TYR A 155 6.67 -20.85 -5.53
C TYR A 155 5.43 -21.19 -6.36
N ILE A 156 4.36 -21.70 -5.73
CA ILE A 156 3.07 -22.00 -6.38
C ILE A 156 2.53 -20.77 -7.12
N ARG A 157 2.51 -19.60 -6.46
CA ARG A 157 2.05 -18.35 -7.07
C ARG A 157 2.92 -17.91 -8.24
N GLN A 158 4.24 -17.97 -8.10
CA GLN A 158 5.20 -17.54 -9.14
C GLN A 158 5.25 -18.48 -10.35
N LYS A 159 4.97 -19.77 -10.15
CA LYS A 159 5.09 -20.82 -11.18
C LYS A 159 3.73 -21.45 -11.50
N ARG A 160 2.67 -20.64 -11.50
CA ARG A 160 1.30 -21.09 -11.83
C ARG A 160 1.25 -21.81 -13.18
N ASP A 161 2.01 -21.33 -14.16
CA ASP A 161 2.16 -21.91 -15.51
C ASP A 161 2.78 -23.32 -15.50
N ARG A 162 3.52 -23.68 -14.45
CA ARG A 162 4.17 -24.98 -14.30
C ARG A 162 3.32 -26.00 -13.52
N LEU A 163 2.18 -25.57 -12.97
CA LEU A 163 1.31 -26.45 -12.20
C LEU A 163 0.46 -27.31 -13.14
N ILE A 164 0.20 -28.54 -12.71
CA ILE A 164 -0.68 -29.45 -13.45
C ILE A 164 -2.13 -29.04 -13.17
N LYS A 165 -3.03 -29.25 -14.14
CA LYS A 165 -4.46 -28.87 -14.05
C LYS A 165 -5.13 -29.27 -12.72
N TYR A 166 -4.92 -30.49 -12.24
CA TYR A 166 -5.52 -30.94 -10.97
C TYR A 166 -4.97 -30.18 -9.76
N GLN A 167 -3.72 -29.70 -9.80
CA GLN A 167 -3.15 -28.90 -8.71
C GLN A 167 -3.80 -27.54 -8.65
N ILE A 168 -4.05 -26.92 -9.82
CA ILE A 168 -4.78 -25.66 -9.93
C ILE A 168 -6.20 -25.84 -9.41
N GLN A 169 -6.92 -26.89 -9.86
CA GLN A 169 -8.27 -27.18 -9.38
C GLN A 169 -8.33 -27.37 -7.87
N ASN A 170 -7.45 -28.20 -7.30
CA ASN A 170 -7.40 -28.42 -5.85
C ASN A 170 -7.16 -27.13 -5.07
N LEU A 171 -6.37 -26.19 -5.61
CA LEU A 171 -6.11 -24.88 -5.00
C LEU A 171 -7.33 -23.96 -5.14
N ASP A 172 -7.98 -23.95 -6.29
CA ASP A 172 -9.20 -23.17 -6.54
C ASP A 172 -10.35 -23.64 -5.63
N ASP A 173 -10.51 -24.96 -5.45
CA ASP A 173 -11.55 -25.57 -4.60
C ASP A 173 -11.42 -25.16 -3.13
N ILE A 174 -10.20 -24.96 -2.63
CA ILE A 174 -9.95 -24.47 -1.27
C ILE A 174 -9.96 -22.94 -1.18
N GLY A 175 -10.22 -22.23 -2.27
CA GLY A 175 -10.24 -20.76 -2.33
C GLY A 175 -8.86 -20.12 -2.26
N PHE A 176 -7.85 -20.74 -2.87
CA PHE A 176 -6.48 -20.24 -2.83
C PHE A 176 -6.32 -18.87 -3.51
N VAL A 177 -5.73 -17.93 -2.78
CA VAL A 177 -5.47 -16.58 -3.28
C VAL A 177 -4.21 -16.59 -4.16
N TRP A 178 -4.43 -16.56 -5.48
CA TRP A 178 -3.36 -16.48 -6.49
C TRP A 178 -2.68 -15.11 -6.52
N VAL A 179 -3.47 -14.04 -6.48
CA VAL A 179 -3.00 -12.65 -6.54
C VAL A 179 -3.29 -11.98 -5.21
N VAL A 180 -2.30 -11.95 -4.32
CA VAL A 180 -2.43 -11.37 -2.97
C VAL A 180 -2.81 -9.89 -3.02
N ALA A 181 -2.32 -9.14 -4.02
CA ALA A 181 -2.65 -7.73 -4.18
C ALA A 181 -4.15 -7.50 -4.44
N HIS A 182 -4.78 -8.32 -5.28
CA HIS A 182 -6.21 -8.26 -5.56
C HIS A 182 -7.03 -8.56 -4.29
N TYR A 183 -6.70 -9.62 -3.56
CA TYR A 183 -7.36 -9.94 -2.29
C TYR A 183 -7.20 -8.81 -1.27
N ASN A 184 -5.99 -8.28 -1.10
CA ASN A 184 -5.73 -7.18 -0.18
C ASN A 184 -6.50 -5.91 -0.58
N TRP A 185 -6.70 -5.67 -1.86
CA TRP A 185 -7.48 -4.55 -2.33
C TRP A 185 -8.96 -4.70 -1.93
N ASP A 186 -9.58 -5.82 -2.29
CA ASP A 186 -11.02 -6.06 -2.11
C ASP A 186 -11.42 -6.31 -0.65
N MET A 187 -10.61 -7.08 0.07
CA MET A 187 -10.96 -7.58 1.40
C MET A 187 -10.39 -6.72 2.52
N VAL A 188 -9.36 -5.92 2.25
CA VAL A 188 -8.67 -5.13 3.28
C VAL A 188 -8.76 -3.63 2.99
N PHE A 189 -8.25 -3.17 1.85
CA PHE A 189 -8.14 -1.75 1.55
C PHE A 189 -9.51 -1.09 1.36
N MET A 190 -10.35 -1.60 0.45
CA MET A 190 -11.66 -1.01 0.16
C MET A 190 -12.59 -0.99 1.39
N PRO A 191 -12.73 -2.08 2.18
CA PRO A 191 -13.51 -2.04 3.42
C PRO A 191 -12.94 -1.05 4.45
N ALA A 192 -11.61 -0.97 4.58
CA ALA A 192 -10.98 -0.02 5.48
C ALA A 192 -11.23 1.43 5.06
N LEU A 193 -11.20 1.72 3.75
CA LEU A 193 -11.47 3.04 3.19
C LEU A 193 -12.92 3.46 3.40
N ARG A 194 -13.89 2.58 3.07
CA ARG A 194 -15.32 2.79 3.34
C ARG A 194 -15.55 3.13 4.81
N ARG A 195 -14.96 2.31 5.70
CA ARG A 195 -15.14 2.48 7.13
C ARG A 195 -14.50 3.77 7.66
N TYR A 196 -13.33 4.13 7.14
CA TYR A 196 -12.70 5.41 7.47
C TYR A 196 -13.61 6.58 7.10
N ARG A 197 -14.18 6.57 5.88
CA ARG A 197 -15.11 7.61 5.43
C ARG A 197 -16.33 7.72 6.35
N GLU A 198 -16.93 6.61 6.76
CA GLU A 198 -18.09 6.61 7.66
C GLU A 198 -17.79 7.25 9.03
N ILE A 199 -16.58 7.04 9.56
CA ILE A 199 -16.19 7.53 10.90
C ILE A 199 -15.72 8.99 10.86
N TYR A 200 -14.98 9.37 9.81
CA TYR A 200 -14.32 10.67 9.71
C TYR A 200 -15.05 11.65 8.78
N GLY A 201 -15.93 11.17 7.91
CA GLY A 201 -16.68 11.95 6.93
C GLY A 201 -15.89 12.28 5.65
N HIS A 202 -14.62 11.89 5.56
CA HIS A 202 -13.73 12.18 4.44
C HIS A 202 -12.70 11.05 4.23
N CYS A 203 -12.02 11.04 3.08
CA CYS A 203 -10.98 10.06 2.74
C CYS A 203 -9.55 10.63 2.80
N ASP A 204 -9.36 11.81 3.39
CA ASP A 204 -8.04 12.34 3.73
C ASP A 204 -7.43 11.59 4.93
N ILE A 205 -6.68 10.54 4.62
CA ILE A 205 -6.07 9.64 5.59
C ILE A 205 -4.61 10.07 5.86
N PRO A 206 -4.23 10.35 7.12
CA PRO A 206 -2.84 10.65 7.50
C PRO A 206 -1.90 9.49 7.18
N GLN A 207 -0.65 9.78 6.78
CA GLN A 207 0.33 8.76 6.39
C GLN A 207 0.61 7.74 7.51
N ASN A 208 0.63 8.19 8.75
CA ASN A 208 0.88 7.36 9.93
C ASN A 208 -0.40 6.74 10.53
N PHE A 209 -1.56 6.86 9.86
CA PHE A 209 -2.81 6.31 10.38
C PHE A 209 -2.75 4.77 10.44
N VAL A 210 -3.06 4.24 11.64
CA VAL A 210 -3.14 2.82 11.94
C VAL A 210 -4.43 2.54 12.70
N VAL A 211 -5.12 1.46 12.34
CA VAL A 211 -6.28 0.98 13.10
C VAL A 211 -5.77 0.38 14.41
N SER A 212 -5.82 1.13 15.49
CA SER A 212 -5.31 0.77 16.83
C SER A 212 -6.30 1.19 17.91
N GLU A 213 -6.04 0.88 19.18
CA GLU A 213 -6.96 1.22 20.29
C GLU A 213 -7.29 2.72 20.35
N ASP A 214 -6.35 3.57 19.95
CA ASP A 214 -6.47 5.04 20.00
C ASP A 214 -7.32 5.64 18.86
N VAL A 215 -7.95 4.81 18.01
CA VAL A 215 -8.76 5.32 16.89
C VAL A 215 -10.02 6.02 17.36
N LYS A 216 -10.41 7.08 16.64
CA LYS A 216 -11.65 7.82 16.90
C LYS A 216 -12.85 6.87 16.91
N GLY A 217 -13.53 6.81 18.05
CA GLY A 217 -14.72 5.97 18.24
C GLY A 217 -14.45 4.54 18.71
N GLY A 218 -13.19 4.21 19.03
CA GLY A 218 -12.78 2.93 19.60
C GLY A 218 -12.61 1.80 18.56
N LEU A 219 -11.86 0.78 18.95
CA LEU A 219 -11.56 -0.38 18.08
C LEU A 219 -12.81 -1.21 17.74
N GLU A 220 -13.86 -1.12 18.53
CA GLU A 220 -15.15 -1.81 18.31
C GLU A 220 -15.83 -1.38 17.02
N LYS A 221 -15.59 -0.15 16.56
CA LYS A 221 -16.14 0.34 15.31
C LYS A 221 -15.42 -0.23 14.09
N TRP A 222 -14.29 -0.89 14.25
CA TRP A 222 -13.51 -1.45 13.13
C TRP A 222 -13.67 -2.97 13.06
N PRO A 223 -13.78 -3.55 11.85
CA PRO A 223 -13.69 -5.00 11.66
C PRO A 223 -12.43 -5.58 12.32
N LYS A 224 -12.55 -6.80 12.87
CA LYS A 224 -11.46 -7.43 13.63
C LYS A 224 -10.22 -7.66 12.76
N GLU A 225 -10.44 -7.94 11.49
CA GLU A 225 -9.45 -8.23 10.45
C GLU A 225 -8.63 -6.98 10.10
N LEU A 226 -9.17 -5.79 10.34
CA LEU A 226 -8.50 -4.52 10.06
C LEU A 226 -7.70 -3.99 11.25
N ARG A 227 -7.71 -4.66 12.41
CA ARG A 227 -6.96 -4.24 13.59
C ARG A 227 -5.45 -4.31 13.33
N GLY A 228 -4.72 -3.26 13.67
CA GLY A 228 -3.31 -3.07 13.36
C GLY A 228 -3.02 -2.66 11.91
N TYR A 229 -4.05 -2.55 11.05
CA TYR A 229 -3.84 -2.22 9.65
C TYR A 229 -3.36 -0.78 9.46
N ARG A 230 -2.23 -0.61 8.77
CA ARG A 230 -1.63 0.70 8.47
C ARG A 230 -2.23 1.31 7.21
N LEU A 231 -3.52 1.67 7.27
CA LEU A 231 -4.26 2.21 6.13
C LEU A 231 -3.56 3.44 5.53
N GLY A 232 -3.00 4.35 6.35
CA GLY A 232 -2.27 5.52 5.87
C GLY A 232 -1.05 5.19 5.00
N ALA A 233 -0.27 4.19 5.42
CA ALA A 233 0.89 3.71 4.67
C ALA A 233 0.47 3.02 3.36
N THR A 234 -0.66 2.31 3.34
CA THR A 234 -1.21 1.73 2.11
C THR A 234 -1.68 2.81 1.15
N VAL A 235 -2.43 3.81 1.60
CA VAL A 235 -2.83 4.96 0.75
C VAL A 235 -1.61 5.63 0.12
N ASN A 236 -0.56 5.88 0.90
CA ASN A 236 0.66 6.47 0.37
C ASN A 236 1.32 5.59 -0.72
N ARG A 237 1.32 4.26 -0.54
CA ARG A 237 1.82 3.33 -1.57
C ARG A 237 0.95 3.30 -2.82
N ILE A 238 -0.37 3.35 -2.68
CA ILE A 238 -1.31 3.41 -3.81
C ILE A 238 -1.07 4.67 -4.64
N ARG A 239 -0.83 5.80 -3.98
CA ARG A 239 -0.53 7.08 -4.63
C ARG A 239 0.85 7.12 -5.30
N ALA A 240 1.83 6.38 -4.78
CA ALA A 240 3.22 6.43 -5.24
C ALA A 240 3.60 5.33 -6.26
N ILE A 241 2.91 4.19 -6.26
CA ILE A 241 3.34 2.98 -6.98
C ILE A 241 2.33 2.62 -8.07
N SER A 242 2.80 2.52 -9.32
CA SER A 242 1.97 2.15 -10.47
C SER A 242 1.37 0.74 -10.41
N ALA A 243 1.89 -0.14 -9.53
CA ALA A 243 1.36 -1.48 -9.29
C ALA A 243 -0.10 -1.50 -8.80
N TYR A 244 -0.64 -0.38 -8.34
CA TYR A 244 -2.05 -0.25 -7.97
C TYR A 244 -2.94 0.35 -9.06
N ALA A 245 -2.37 0.79 -10.18
CA ALA A 245 -3.10 1.52 -11.22
C ALA A 245 -4.27 0.71 -11.80
N GLU A 246 -4.09 -0.60 -12.00
CA GLU A 246 -5.14 -1.49 -12.49
C GLU A 246 -6.34 -1.54 -11.53
N TYR A 247 -6.10 -1.67 -10.22
CA TYR A 247 -7.17 -1.74 -9.21
C TYR A 247 -7.87 -0.40 -9.03
N VAL A 248 -7.10 0.69 -9.07
CA VAL A 248 -7.63 2.05 -9.03
C VAL A 248 -8.54 2.34 -10.21
N GLU A 249 -8.13 1.92 -11.42
CA GLU A 249 -8.96 2.12 -12.61
C GLU A 249 -10.21 1.23 -12.57
N ARG A 250 -10.07 -0.02 -12.13
CA ARG A 250 -11.19 -0.97 -11.98
C ARG A 250 -12.28 -0.43 -11.06
N ASP A 251 -11.90 0.16 -9.92
CA ASP A 251 -12.84 0.62 -8.88
C ASP A 251 -12.99 2.15 -8.86
N LYS A 252 -12.62 2.83 -9.95
CA LYS A 252 -12.57 4.29 -10.03
C LYS A 252 -13.87 4.97 -9.60
N ILE A 253 -15.01 4.47 -10.07
CA ILE A 253 -16.33 5.02 -9.78
C ILE A 253 -16.60 4.98 -8.26
N GLU A 254 -16.33 3.85 -7.62
CA GLU A 254 -16.53 3.72 -6.17
C GLU A 254 -15.57 4.61 -5.38
N LEU A 255 -14.31 4.72 -5.82
CA LEU A 255 -13.34 5.62 -5.19
C LEU A 255 -13.79 7.09 -5.29
N GLU A 256 -14.32 7.51 -6.44
CA GLU A 256 -14.91 8.85 -6.64
C GLU A 256 -16.14 9.07 -5.76
N GLU A 257 -17.06 8.10 -5.69
CA GLU A 257 -18.22 8.16 -4.79
C GLU A 257 -17.82 8.24 -3.33
N LEU A 258 -16.74 7.55 -2.94
CA LEU A 258 -16.12 7.61 -1.61
C LEU A 258 -15.39 8.94 -1.35
N GLY A 259 -15.14 9.75 -2.37
CA GLY A 259 -14.32 10.95 -2.27
C GLY A 259 -12.84 10.63 -2.00
N PHE A 260 -12.35 9.47 -2.43
CA PHE A 260 -10.95 9.10 -2.38
C PHE A 260 -10.24 9.47 -3.68
N TYR A 261 -9.35 10.45 -3.60
CA TYR A 261 -8.60 10.93 -4.75
C TYR A 261 -7.12 10.54 -4.62
N LEU A 262 -6.55 10.07 -5.74
CA LEU A 262 -5.12 9.73 -5.83
C LEU A 262 -4.25 10.94 -5.50
N ASN A 263 -4.66 12.11 -5.97
CA ASN A 263 -4.05 13.36 -5.59
C ASN A 263 -4.93 14.08 -4.57
N SER A 264 -4.62 13.92 -3.28
CA SER A 264 -5.32 14.61 -2.17
C SER A 264 -5.35 16.13 -2.37
N HIS A 265 -4.40 16.70 -3.10
CA HIS A 265 -4.36 18.13 -3.41
C HIS A 265 -5.50 18.57 -4.33
N ASP A 266 -5.93 17.76 -5.30
CA ASP A 266 -7.00 18.12 -6.25
C ASP A 266 -8.35 18.25 -5.54
N HIS A 267 -8.68 17.27 -4.71
CA HIS A 267 -9.91 17.28 -3.92
C HIS A 267 -9.90 18.40 -2.88
N LYS A 268 -8.80 18.52 -2.13
CA LYS A 268 -8.65 19.58 -1.14
C LYS A 268 -8.77 20.95 -1.81
N TRP A 269 -8.18 21.13 -2.98
CA TRP A 269 -8.32 22.34 -3.77
C TRP A 269 -9.79 22.60 -4.16
N THR A 270 -10.43 21.61 -4.77
CA THR A 270 -11.76 21.74 -5.38
C THR A 270 -12.88 21.89 -4.34
N GLU A 271 -12.84 21.12 -3.26
CA GLU A 271 -13.92 21.05 -2.27
C GLU A 271 -13.72 21.96 -1.06
N THR A 272 -12.48 22.39 -0.78
CA THR A 272 -12.18 23.17 0.42
C THR A 272 -11.57 24.53 0.09
N ILE A 273 -10.44 24.58 -0.60
CA ILE A 273 -9.64 25.80 -0.76
C ILE A 273 -10.31 26.77 -1.72
N LEU A 274 -10.61 26.35 -2.95
CA LEU A 274 -11.18 27.22 -3.97
C LEU A 274 -12.58 27.75 -3.57
N PRO A 275 -13.50 26.94 -3.01
CA PRO A 275 -14.76 27.44 -2.48
C PRO A 275 -14.55 28.45 -1.34
N ALA A 276 -13.61 28.20 -0.42
CA ALA A 276 -13.29 29.14 0.65
C ALA A 276 -12.71 30.46 0.10
N LEU A 277 -11.84 30.43 -0.91
CA LEU A 277 -11.34 31.64 -1.57
C LEU A 277 -12.48 32.42 -2.24
N LYS A 278 -13.42 31.74 -2.91
CA LYS A 278 -14.62 32.37 -3.48
C LYS A 278 -15.50 33.00 -2.40
N THR A 279 -15.75 32.31 -1.30
CA THR A 279 -16.52 32.87 -0.17
C THR A 279 -15.81 34.08 0.45
N TYR A 280 -14.49 34.03 0.61
CA TYR A 280 -13.70 35.17 1.08
C TYR A 280 -13.87 36.37 0.14
N HIS A 281 -13.78 36.14 -1.17
CA HIS A 281 -13.98 37.18 -2.17
C HIS A 281 -15.36 37.83 -2.06
N CYS A 282 -16.41 37.04 -1.94
CA CYS A 282 -17.77 37.54 -1.79
C CYS A 282 -17.97 38.40 -0.52
N LEU A 283 -17.23 38.11 0.56
CA LEU A 283 -17.36 38.81 1.83
C LEU A 283 -16.47 40.05 1.96
N TYR A 284 -15.23 39.96 1.46
CA TYR A 284 -14.19 40.96 1.72
C TYR A 284 -13.61 41.61 0.45
N GLY A 285 -14.05 41.20 -0.74
CA GLY A 285 -13.57 41.74 -2.01
C GLY A 285 -12.24 41.12 -2.45
N ALA A 286 -11.23 41.93 -2.77
CA ALA A 286 -9.95 41.42 -3.27
C ALA A 286 -9.32 40.39 -2.31
N CYS A 287 -8.82 39.27 -2.85
CA CYS A 287 -8.35 38.13 -2.06
C CYS A 287 -6.93 38.34 -1.47
N ASN A 288 -6.74 39.45 -0.76
CA ASN A 288 -5.57 39.73 0.06
C ASN A 288 -5.78 39.19 1.48
N ILE A 289 -5.75 37.86 1.61
CA ILE A 289 -6.07 37.18 2.87
C ILE A 289 -4.91 37.34 3.86
N ASP A 290 -5.22 37.80 5.08
CA ASP A 290 -4.26 37.89 6.19
C ASP A 290 -3.74 36.50 6.56
N THR A 291 -2.44 36.39 6.81
CA THR A 291 -1.77 35.11 7.14
C THR A 291 -2.37 34.35 8.33
N LEU A 292 -2.91 35.07 9.31
CA LEU A 292 -3.52 34.50 10.52
C LEU A 292 -5.01 34.17 10.32
N PHE A 293 -5.61 34.56 9.20
CA PHE A 293 -7.02 34.33 8.92
C PHE A 293 -7.34 32.83 8.90
N SER A 294 -8.30 32.46 9.73
CA SER A 294 -8.88 31.12 9.80
C SER A 294 -10.38 31.21 9.52
N VAL A 295 -10.89 30.28 8.72
CA VAL A 295 -12.27 30.28 8.28
C VAL A 295 -13.22 30.09 9.48
N PRO A 296 -14.15 31.02 9.71
CA PRO A 296 -15.19 30.91 10.73
C PRO A 296 -16.07 29.66 10.55
N LYS A 297 -16.58 29.11 11.65
CA LYS A 297 -17.47 27.93 11.65
C LYS A 297 -18.93 28.32 11.49
N GLU A 298 -19.22 29.17 10.52
CA GLU A 298 -20.55 29.74 10.30
C GLU A 298 -20.83 29.95 8.81
N LYS A 299 -22.10 30.09 8.45
CA LYS A 299 -22.50 30.43 7.07
C LYS A 299 -22.03 31.86 6.77
N PRO A 300 -21.60 32.19 5.53
CA PRO A 300 -21.75 31.40 4.29
C PRO A 300 -20.59 30.44 3.97
N TRP A 301 -19.66 30.21 4.90
CA TRP A 301 -18.49 29.35 4.64
C TRP A 301 -18.91 27.88 4.45
N PRO A 302 -18.31 27.18 3.46
CA PRO A 302 -18.58 25.76 3.27
C PRO A 302 -18.09 24.96 4.49
N LEU A 303 -18.87 23.96 4.90
CA LEU A 303 -18.57 23.11 6.06
C LEU A 303 -17.17 22.48 5.98
N SER A 304 -16.76 22.12 4.77
CA SER A 304 -15.45 21.54 4.45
C SER A 304 -14.28 22.49 4.76
N ALA A 305 -14.52 23.80 4.78
CA ALA A 305 -13.50 24.82 5.03
C ALA A 305 -13.48 25.33 6.49
N TRP A 306 -14.40 24.90 7.36
CA TRP A 306 -14.50 25.41 8.72
C TRP A 306 -13.23 25.17 9.55
N GLY A 307 -12.65 26.23 10.10
CA GLY A 307 -11.39 26.20 10.85
C GLY A 307 -10.13 26.07 9.98
N LEU A 308 -10.26 26.11 8.66
CA LEU A 308 -9.13 26.10 7.74
C LEU A 308 -8.32 27.38 7.91
N ARG A 309 -6.99 27.26 8.08
CA ARG A 309 -6.05 28.40 8.10
C ARG A 309 -5.83 28.92 6.68
N LEU A 310 -6.88 29.49 6.10
CA LEU A 310 -6.91 29.92 4.69
C LEU A 310 -5.82 30.96 4.39
N GLY A 311 -5.50 31.84 5.34
CA GLY A 311 -4.40 32.79 5.23
C GLY A 311 -3.04 32.15 5.05
N PHE A 312 -2.73 31.14 5.86
CA PHE A 312 -1.49 30.37 5.77
C PHE A 312 -1.39 29.60 4.44
N ILE A 313 -2.50 29.03 3.98
CA ILE A 313 -2.56 28.33 2.70
C ILE A 313 -2.32 29.29 1.55
N ALA A 314 -2.99 30.45 1.53
CA ALA A 314 -2.78 31.48 0.53
C ALA A 314 -1.33 31.98 0.52
N GLN A 315 -0.70 32.12 1.68
CA GLN A 315 0.72 32.47 1.78
C GLN A 315 1.63 31.40 1.18
N ASN A 316 1.38 30.12 1.43
CA ASN A 316 2.20 29.05 0.85
C ASN A 316 1.99 28.91 -0.66
N ILE A 317 0.77 29.11 -1.16
CA ILE A 317 0.52 29.18 -2.61
C ILE A 317 1.39 30.27 -3.24
N ARG A 318 1.44 31.47 -2.64
CA ARG A 318 2.26 32.59 -3.13
C ARG A 318 3.76 32.31 -3.06
N ASN A 319 4.25 31.80 -1.93
CA ASN A 319 5.68 31.78 -1.61
C ASN A 319 6.38 30.47 -1.97
N ARG A 320 5.65 29.34 -1.95
CA ARG A 320 6.21 28.00 -2.15
C ARG A 320 5.68 27.31 -3.41
N GLY A 321 4.61 27.84 -4.01
CA GLY A 321 3.93 27.18 -5.12
C GLY A 321 3.14 25.95 -4.68
N ASP A 322 2.66 25.91 -3.43
CA ASP A 322 1.73 24.86 -3.00
C ASP A 322 0.52 24.84 -3.96
N PHE A 323 0.02 23.65 -4.28
CA PHE A 323 -1.07 23.44 -5.23
C PHE A 323 -0.78 23.95 -6.67
N PHE A 324 0.50 23.99 -7.08
CA PHE A 324 0.92 24.51 -8.39
C PHE A 324 0.06 24.02 -9.58
N LEU A 325 -0.19 22.72 -9.67
CA LEU A 325 -0.97 22.14 -10.78
C LEU A 325 -2.43 22.62 -10.76
N GLN A 326 -3.04 22.68 -9.58
CA GLN A 326 -4.44 23.09 -9.42
C GLN A 326 -4.59 24.61 -9.65
N VAL A 327 -3.64 25.38 -9.14
CA VAL A 327 -3.50 26.82 -9.40
C VAL A 327 -3.38 27.10 -10.89
N ALA A 328 -2.55 26.35 -11.60
CA ALA A 328 -2.37 26.52 -13.04
C ALA A 328 -3.67 26.18 -13.81
N GLN A 329 -4.37 25.11 -13.41
CA GLN A 329 -5.63 24.71 -14.02
C GLN A 329 -6.76 25.71 -13.77
N ASP A 330 -6.85 26.26 -12.56
CA ASP A 330 -7.90 27.19 -12.14
C ASP A 330 -7.44 28.65 -12.13
N TYR A 331 -6.39 28.98 -12.88
CA TYR A 331 -5.80 30.31 -12.90
C TYR A 331 -6.83 31.40 -13.25
N ASP A 332 -7.70 31.14 -14.22
CA ASP A 332 -8.76 32.07 -14.61
C ASP A 332 -9.77 32.32 -13.49
N LYS A 333 -10.13 31.28 -12.72
CA LYS A 333 -11.02 31.41 -11.56
C LYS A 333 -10.37 32.22 -10.45
N LEU A 334 -9.06 32.03 -10.23
CA LEU A 334 -8.29 32.81 -9.26
C LEU A 334 -8.13 34.27 -9.68
N LYS A 335 -7.99 34.52 -10.99
CA LYS A 335 -7.96 35.87 -11.57
C LYS A 335 -9.31 36.58 -11.39
N GLU A 336 -10.43 35.88 -11.63
CA GLU A 336 -11.78 36.41 -11.48
C GLU A 336 -12.07 36.88 -10.04
N ILE A 337 -11.65 36.10 -9.03
CA ILE A 337 -11.81 36.47 -7.61
C ILE A 337 -10.74 37.46 -7.10
N GLY A 338 -9.87 37.96 -7.99
CA GLY A 338 -8.81 38.90 -7.63
C GLY A 338 -7.81 38.34 -6.62
N PHE A 339 -7.37 37.09 -6.79
CA PHE A 339 -6.34 36.49 -5.95
C PHE A 339 -5.02 37.27 -6.05
N VAL A 340 -4.59 37.84 -4.92
CA VAL A 340 -3.37 38.65 -4.87
C VAL A 340 -2.16 37.72 -4.80
N TRP A 341 -1.41 37.64 -5.91
CA TRP A 341 -0.17 36.88 -6.02
C TRP A 341 1.00 37.57 -5.32
N ASN A 342 1.13 38.88 -5.52
CA ASN A 342 2.18 39.68 -4.92
C ASN A 342 1.58 40.67 -3.91
N THR A 343 1.70 40.35 -2.63
CA THR A 343 1.19 41.19 -1.55
C THR A 343 1.95 42.50 -1.40
N ALA A 344 3.23 42.56 -1.81
CA ALA A 344 4.00 43.80 -1.79
C ALA A 344 3.50 44.74 -2.90
N ALA A 345 3.31 44.24 -4.12
CA ALA A 345 2.73 45.00 -5.22
C ALA A 345 1.36 45.58 -4.86
N SER A 346 0.47 44.75 -4.32
CA SER A 346 -0.87 45.20 -3.93
C SER A 346 -0.83 46.26 -2.82
N LYS A 347 0.04 46.11 -1.80
CA LYS A 347 0.22 47.14 -0.76
C LYS A 347 0.78 48.43 -1.34
N TRP A 348 1.70 48.34 -2.30
CA TRP A 348 2.26 49.50 -2.97
C TRP A 348 1.15 50.30 -3.69
N GLU A 349 0.36 49.65 -4.53
CA GLU A 349 -0.69 50.28 -5.34
C GLU A 349 -1.87 50.81 -4.50
N THR A 350 -2.31 50.06 -3.48
CA THR A 350 -3.55 50.37 -2.73
C THR A 350 -3.33 51.20 -1.47
N VAL A 351 -2.13 51.15 -0.87
CA VAL A 351 -1.83 51.80 0.41
C VAL A 351 -0.76 52.87 0.26
N VAL A 352 0.38 52.53 -0.36
CA VAL A 352 1.56 53.43 -0.37
C VAL A 352 1.41 54.53 -1.40
N MET A 353 1.08 54.20 -2.66
CA MET A 353 0.94 55.17 -3.74
C MET A 353 -0.16 56.22 -3.48
N PRO A 354 -1.36 55.85 -2.98
CA PRO A 354 -2.37 56.82 -2.57
C PRO A 354 -1.88 57.72 -1.44
N ALA A 355 -1.19 57.18 -0.43
CA ALA A 355 -0.62 57.98 0.66
C ALA A 355 0.44 58.97 0.17
N LEU A 356 1.32 58.56 -0.75
CA LEU A 356 2.32 59.44 -1.36
C LEU A 356 1.65 60.57 -2.16
N LYS A 357 0.60 60.25 -2.95
CA LYS A 357 -0.20 61.25 -3.68
C LYS A 357 -0.84 62.25 -2.72
N THR A 358 -1.50 61.77 -1.66
CA THR A 358 -2.12 62.65 -0.66
C THR A 358 -1.08 63.51 0.07
N TYR A 359 0.11 62.98 0.38
CA TYR A 359 1.18 63.77 1.00
C TYR A 359 1.59 64.96 0.14
N VAL A 360 1.80 64.73 -1.16
CA VAL A 360 2.19 65.79 -2.10
C VAL A 360 1.09 66.84 -2.24
N LEU A 361 -0.18 66.41 -2.26
CA LEU A 361 -1.32 67.32 -2.33
C LEU A 361 -1.44 68.20 -1.06
N GLU A 362 -1.25 67.62 0.12
CA GLU A 362 -1.40 68.33 1.40
C GLU A 362 -0.24 69.27 1.74
N TYR A 363 1.00 68.83 1.48
CA TYR A 363 2.20 69.55 1.93
C TYR A 363 2.96 70.26 0.79
N GLY A 364 2.58 70.03 -0.47
CA GLY A 364 3.18 70.67 -1.64
C GLY A 364 4.66 70.34 -1.86
N ASN A 365 5.18 69.31 -1.20
CA ASN A 365 6.58 68.89 -1.29
C ASN A 365 6.71 67.38 -1.13
N THR A 366 7.87 66.85 -1.52
CA THR A 366 8.18 65.41 -1.52
C THR A 366 9.12 64.99 -0.40
N ARG A 367 9.47 65.91 0.52
CA ARG A 367 10.38 65.65 1.64
C ARG A 367 9.58 65.15 2.83
N ILE A 368 9.34 63.85 2.88
CA ILE A 368 8.61 63.19 3.97
C ILE A 368 9.53 63.05 5.19
N PRO A 369 9.19 63.63 6.37
CA PRO A 369 9.97 63.45 7.59
C PRO A 369 10.04 61.98 7.99
N ALA A 370 11.18 61.49 8.47
CA ALA A 370 11.37 60.08 8.81
C ALA A 370 10.34 59.53 9.83
N HIS A 371 9.86 60.38 10.75
CA HIS A 371 8.87 60.01 11.77
C HIS A 371 7.41 60.22 11.32
N PHE A 372 7.18 60.60 10.07
CA PHE A 372 5.84 60.89 9.58
C PHE A 372 4.98 59.63 9.51
N VAL A 373 3.82 59.70 10.15
CA VAL A 373 2.79 58.66 10.18
C VAL A 373 1.53 59.24 9.55
N VAL A 374 0.94 58.50 8.62
CA VAL A 374 -0.29 58.93 7.93
C VAL A 374 -1.41 59.15 8.96
N PRO A 375 -1.95 60.38 9.04
CA PRO A 375 -3.03 60.70 9.97
C PRO A 375 -4.32 59.94 9.67
N CYS A 376 -5.07 59.59 10.72
CA CYS A 376 -6.39 58.96 10.59
C CYS A 376 -7.51 59.98 10.33
N LYS A 377 -7.32 60.90 9.37
CA LYS A 377 -8.27 61.96 9.03
C LYS A 377 -8.27 62.24 7.54
N ASP A 378 -9.35 62.83 7.03
CA ASP A 378 -9.41 63.29 5.64
C ASP A 378 -8.30 64.34 5.38
N PRO A 379 -7.68 64.36 4.18
CA PRO A 379 -8.01 63.58 2.98
C PRO A 379 -7.22 62.26 2.83
N TRP A 380 -6.69 61.69 3.92
CA TRP A 380 -5.88 60.47 3.85
C TRP A 380 -6.74 59.21 3.62
N PRO A 381 -6.38 58.34 2.68
CA PRO A 381 -7.07 57.07 2.45
C PRO A 381 -7.09 56.22 3.72
N LYS A 382 -8.24 55.59 4.01
CA LYS A 382 -8.44 54.81 5.24
C LYS A 382 -7.47 53.64 5.35
N GLU A 383 -7.15 53.02 4.22
CA GLU A 383 -6.21 51.91 4.10
C GLU A 383 -4.77 52.35 4.46
N SER A 384 -4.46 53.63 4.28
CA SER A 384 -3.15 54.22 4.57
C SER A 384 -3.02 54.72 6.01
N HIS A 385 -4.09 54.77 6.80
CA HIS A 385 -4.08 55.30 8.17
C HIS A 385 -3.07 54.55 9.06
N GLY A 386 -2.23 55.30 9.80
CA GLY A 386 -1.20 54.71 10.65
C GLY A 386 0.03 54.19 9.91
N LEU A 387 0.07 54.30 8.58
CA LEU A 387 1.25 53.95 7.80
C LEU A 387 2.42 54.87 8.15
N LYS A 388 3.55 54.28 8.54
CA LYS A 388 4.81 55.00 8.79
C LYS A 388 5.48 55.37 7.47
N LEU A 389 4.85 56.27 6.73
CA LEU A 389 5.26 56.68 5.39
C LEU A 389 6.64 57.35 5.38
N GLY A 390 7.01 58.05 6.46
CA GLY A 390 8.34 58.61 6.65
C GLY A 390 9.46 57.58 6.70
N GLU A 391 9.26 56.49 7.45
CA GLU A 391 10.21 55.38 7.52
C GLU A 391 10.34 54.67 6.16
N LEU A 392 9.23 54.51 5.43
CA LEU A 392 9.24 53.94 4.07
C LEU A 392 10.02 54.81 3.08
N ALA A 393 9.92 56.13 3.20
CA ALA A 393 10.61 57.08 2.34
C ALA A 393 12.12 57.18 2.60
N THR A 394 12.56 56.96 3.84
CA THR A 394 13.93 57.25 4.28
C THR A 394 14.81 56.02 4.51
N ILE A 395 14.22 54.86 4.82
CA ILE A 395 15.00 53.65 5.17
C ILE A 395 15.29 52.82 3.91
N ALA A 396 16.57 52.74 3.53
CA ALA A 396 17.07 51.93 2.40
C ALA A 396 16.59 50.46 2.43
N ALA A 397 16.53 49.83 3.61
CA ALA A 397 16.07 48.45 3.77
C ALA A 397 14.57 48.23 3.44
N ARG A 398 13.74 49.29 3.50
CA ARG A 398 12.33 49.22 3.04
C ARG A 398 12.17 49.68 1.60
N GLN A 399 13.11 50.46 1.07
CA GLN A 399 13.21 50.73 -0.37
C GLN A 399 13.46 49.42 -1.12
N GLU A 400 14.36 48.54 -0.66
CA GLU A 400 14.61 47.19 -1.24
C GLU A 400 13.34 46.35 -1.41
N GLN A 401 12.38 46.43 -0.49
CA GLN A 401 11.14 45.65 -0.59
C GLN A 401 10.22 46.14 -1.71
N PHE A 402 10.35 47.40 -2.12
CA PHE A 402 9.54 48.01 -3.18
C PHE A 402 10.39 48.51 -4.36
N THR A 403 11.67 48.17 -4.47
CA THR A 403 12.58 48.69 -5.51
C THR A 403 12.04 48.45 -6.90
N ASP A 404 11.53 47.25 -7.15
CA ASP A 404 10.99 46.88 -8.46
C ASP A 404 9.74 47.70 -8.79
N PHE A 405 8.90 48.01 -7.81
CA PHE A 405 7.70 48.84 -8.02
C PHE A 405 8.04 50.32 -8.15
N ILE A 406 9.01 50.81 -7.39
CA ILE A 406 9.56 52.17 -7.54
C ILE A 406 10.15 52.34 -8.96
N ALA A 407 10.77 51.29 -9.51
CA ALA A 407 11.26 51.29 -10.89
C ALA A 407 10.13 51.24 -11.92
N ILE A 408 9.07 50.44 -11.70
CA ILE A 408 7.90 50.33 -12.59
C ILE A 408 7.08 51.63 -12.60
N ASP A 409 6.75 52.19 -11.44
CA ASP A 409 5.96 53.42 -11.29
C ASP A 409 6.80 54.70 -11.30
N ARG A 410 8.07 54.59 -11.73
CA ARG A 410 9.04 55.69 -11.70
C ARG A 410 8.50 56.97 -12.33
N MET A 411 7.85 56.88 -13.48
CA MET A 411 7.29 58.04 -14.16
C MET A 411 6.17 58.72 -13.35
N GLN A 412 5.33 57.95 -12.64
CA GLN A 412 4.29 58.51 -11.77
C GLN A 412 4.91 59.16 -10.53
N LEU A 413 5.92 58.54 -9.94
CA LEU A 413 6.64 59.08 -8.79
C LEU A 413 7.39 60.38 -9.16
N GLU A 414 8.09 60.40 -10.30
CA GLU A 414 8.76 61.59 -10.81
C GLU A 414 7.77 62.71 -11.14
N ALA A 415 6.60 62.38 -11.71
CA ALA A 415 5.52 63.35 -11.93
C ALA A 415 4.96 63.95 -10.62
N LEU A 416 4.99 63.18 -9.53
CA LEU A 416 4.64 63.65 -8.18
C LEU A 416 5.81 64.39 -7.50
N GLY A 417 6.98 64.48 -8.13
CA GLY A 417 8.18 65.16 -7.62
C GLY A 417 9.05 64.30 -6.68
N PHE A 418 8.82 62.99 -6.63
CA PHE A 418 9.64 62.06 -5.88
C PHE A 418 10.81 61.56 -6.74
N PHE A 419 12.03 61.90 -6.35
CA PHE A 419 13.25 61.42 -7.00
C PHE A 419 13.91 60.36 -6.11
N TRP A 420 13.56 59.10 -6.35
CA TRP A 420 14.18 57.98 -5.68
C TRP A 420 15.42 57.58 -6.48
N THR A 421 16.61 57.86 -5.94
CA THR A 421 17.85 57.30 -6.49
C THR A 421 17.85 55.79 -6.27
N PRO A 422 18.05 54.95 -7.31
CA PRO A 422 18.28 53.53 -7.09
C PRO A 422 19.47 53.37 -6.13
N LEU A 423 19.34 52.50 -5.14
CA LEU A 423 20.50 52.08 -4.33
C LEU A 423 21.50 51.49 -5.32
N GLY A 424 22.62 52.19 -5.53
CA GLY A 424 23.75 51.71 -6.32
C GLY A 424 24.37 50.47 -5.66
N PRO A 425 25.14 49.68 -6.42
CA PRO A 425 25.70 48.41 -5.97
C PRO A 425 26.56 48.51 -4.70
#